data_AF-G4YW98-F1
#
_entry.id   AF-G4YW98-F1
#
_cell.length_a   1.000
_cell.length_b   1.000
_cell.length_c   1.000
_cell.angle_alpha   90.00
_cell.angle_beta   90.00
_cell.angle_gamma   90.00
#
_symmetry.space_group_name_H-M   'P 1'
#
loop_
_entity.id
_entity.type
_entity.pdbx_description
1 polymer ?
#
loop_
_entity_poly.entity_id
_entity_poly.type
_entity_poly.pdbx_seq_one_letter_code
_entity_poly.pdbx_strand_id
1 'polypeptide(L)'
;VLAPRVSSIARNELVEWLKLRKEYEEAVKERCKDGKEDIKAVLKSIKNSFDDDLLETLCEVNWGVAKDDLTDEFLLEQIHAITDSYQNRAVPE
;
A
#
# COMPACT_ATOMS: atom_id res chain seq x y z
N VAL A 1 1.70 8.64 -14.89
CA VAL A 1 1.51 7.36 -14.17
C VAL A 1 0.34 7.49 -13.21
N LEU A 2 -0.50 6.47 -13.07
CA LEU A 2 -1.65 6.47 -12.15
C LEU A 2 -1.28 5.77 -10.85
N ALA A 3 -1.82 6.25 -9.74
CA ALA A 3 -1.61 5.61 -8.44
C ALA A 3 -2.30 4.23 -8.46
N PRO A 4 -1.59 3.14 -8.13
CA PRO A 4 -2.19 1.82 -8.06
C PRO A 4 -3.19 1.75 -6.90
N ARG A 5 -4.32 1.07 -7.14
CA ARG A 5 -5.38 0.87 -6.16
C ARG A 5 -5.27 -0.52 -5.57
N VAL A 6 -5.49 -0.65 -4.26
CA VAL A 6 -5.58 -1.95 -3.59
C VAL A 6 -7.05 -2.35 -3.60
N SER A 7 -7.38 -3.28 -4.49
CA SER A 7 -8.71 -3.91 -4.59
C SER A 7 -8.88 -5.08 -3.63
N SER A 8 -7.79 -5.64 -3.12
CA SER A 8 -7.80 -6.83 -2.29
C SER A 8 -6.54 -6.94 -1.44
N ILE A 9 -6.67 -7.58 -0.29
CA ILE A 9 -5.56 -7.96 0.59
C ILE A 9 -4.95 -9.32 0.24
N ALA A 10 -5.32 -9.90 -0.89
CA ALA A 10 -4.68 -11.12 -1.38
C ALA A 10 -3.18 -10.87 -1.62
N ARG A 11 -2.31 -11.81 -1.21
CA ARG A 11 -0.85 -11.64 -1.33
C ARG A 11 -0.42 -11.28 -2.74
N ASN A 12 -0.94 -11.97 -3.75
CA ASN A 12 -0.57 -11.71 -5.14
C ASN A 12 -0.90 -10.26 -5.54
N GLU A 13 -2.09 -9.77 -5.19
CA GLU A 13 -2.48 -8.39 -5.44
C GLU A 13 -1.61 -7.40 -4.66
N LEU A 14 -1.27 -7.69 -3.41
CA LEU A 14 -0.38 -6.85 -2.60
C LEU A 14 1.06 -6.82 -3.14
N VAL A 15 1.60 -7.95 -3.57
CA VAL A 15 2.94 -8.05 -4.18
C VAL A 15 2.99 -7.28 -5.50
N GLU A 16 1.98 -7.46 -6.36
CA GLU A 16 1.88 -6.71 -7.62
C GLU A 16 1.68 -5.22 -7.37
N TRP A 17 0.85 -4.85 -6.39
CA TRP A 17 0.66 -3.47 -6.00
C TRP A 17 1.94 -2.82 -5.47
N LEU A 18 2.78 -3.53 -4.69
CA LEU A 18 4.08 -3.02 -4.22
C LEU A 18 5.01 -2.70 -5.39
N LYS A 19 5.05 -3.58 -6.41
CA LYS A 19 5.82 -3.35 -7.63
C LYS A 19 5.31 -2.12 -8.38
N LEU A 20 4.00 -2.08 -8.64
CA LEU A 20 3.35 -0.95 -9.33
C LEU A 20 3.51 0.36 -8.56
N ARG A 21 3.48 0.33 -7.22
CA ARG A 21 3.66 1.51 -6.38
C ARG A 21 5.07 2.06 -6.53
N LYS A 22 6.08 1.20 -6.51
CA LYS A 22 7.47 1.60 -6.74
C LYS A 22 7.67 2.23 -8.12
N GLU A 23 7.07 1.66 -9.16
CA GLU A 23 7.10 2.24 -10.52
C GLU A 23 6.39 3.60 -10.58
N TYR A 24 5.24 3.71 -9.92
CA TYR A 24 4.51 4.98 -9.78
C TYR A 24 5.34 6.03 -9.05
N GLU A 25 5.98 5.69 -7.94
CA GLU A 25 6.81 6.61 -7.17
C GLU A 25 8.00 7.12 -7.97
N GLU A 26 8.71 6.24 -8.67
CA GLU A 26 9.84 6.65 -9.51
C GLU A 26 9.40 7.51 -10.69
N ALA A 27 8.28 7.18 -11.34
CA ALA A 27 7.73 7.99 -12.43
C ALA A 27 7.19 9.36 -11.96
N VAL A 28 6.57 9.43 -10.77
CA VAL A 28 6.17 10.71 -10.16
C VAL A 28 7.40 11.53 -9.81
N LYS A 29 8.42 10.91 -9.21
CA LYS A 29 9.68 11.57 -8.84
C LYS A 29 10.45 12.10 -10.04
N GLU A 30 10.46 11.36 -11.17
CA GLU A 30 11.05 11.83 -12.42
C GLU A 30 10.31 13.06 -12.96
N ARG A 31 8.97 13.04 -12.96
CA ARG A 31 8.14 14.16 -13.38
C ARG A 31 8.30 15.39 -12.46
N CYS A 32 8.32 15.18 -11.15
CA CYS A 32 8.55 16.23 -10.15
C CYS A 32 9.98 16.76 -10.16
N LYS A 33 10.93 16.07 -10.79
CA LYS A 33 12.30 16.59 -10.91
C LYS A 33 12.36 17.84 -11.79
N ASP A 34 11.41 17.97 -12.70
CA ASP A 34 11.31 19.05 -13.70
C ASP A 34 10.39 20.20 -13.22
N GLY A 35 9.35 19.89 -12.45
CA GLY A 35 8.42 20.86 -11.86
C GLY A 35 8.64 21.04 -10.35
N LYS A 36 8.61 22.27 -9.82
CA LYS A 36 8.70 22.59 -8.37
C LYS A 36 7.56 22.00 -7.50
N GLU A 37 6.91 20.94 -7.93
CA GLU A 37 5.87 20.26 -7.20
C GLU A 37 6.50 19.37 -6.11
N ASP A 38 5.87 19.31 -4.94
CA ASP A 38 6.34 18.46 -3.86
C ASP A 38 5.91 17.01 -4.15
N ILE A 39 6.87 16.11 -4.30
CA ILE A 39 6.61 14.69 -4.62
C ILE A 39 5.65 14.09 -3.59
N LYS A 40 5.75 14.46 -2.31
CA LYS A 40 4.87 13.95 -1.26
C LYS A 40 3.44 14.48 -1.39
N ALA A 41 3.26 15.68 -1.95
CA ALA A 41 1.94 16.22 -2.24
C ALA A 41 1.30 15.57 -3.47
N VAL A 42 2.12 15.15 -4.45
CA VAL A 42 1.64 14.49 -5.68
C VAL A 42 1.41 13.00 -5.48
N LEU A 43 2.20 12.36 -4.61
CA LEU A 43 2.02 10.96 -4.25
C LEU A 43 0.72 10.77 -3.50
N LYS A 44 -0.12 9.89 -4.04
CA LYS A 44 -1.28 9.34 -3.33
C LYS A 44 -0.78 8.73 -2.01
N SER A 45 -1.46 8.97 -0.89
CA SER A 45 -1.24 8.19 0.34
C SER A 45 -1.60 6.72 0.14
N ILE A 46 -1.00 5.82 0.91
CA ILE A 46 -1.35 4.41 0.96
C ILE A 46 -2.81 4.25 1.35
N LYS A 47 -3.27 4.96 2.38
CA LYS A 47 -4.68 4.99 2.80
C LYS A 47 -5.64 5.30 1.65
N ASN A 48 -5.27 6.25 0.79
CA ASN A 48 -6.10 6.66 -0.34
C ASN A 48 -5.95 5.75 -1.57
N SER A 49 -4.96 4.86 -1.58
CA SER A 49 -4.84 3.78 -2.56
C SER A 49 -5.75 2.60 -2.24
N PHE A 50 -6.14 2.39 -0.98
CA PHE A 50 -7.08 1.32 -0.66
C PHE A 50 -8.49 1.64 -1.17
N ASP A 51 -9.22 0.60 -1.56
CA ASP A 51 -10.66 0.71 -1.77
C ASP A 51 -11.35 1.03 -0.42
N ASP A 52 -12.38 1.87 -0.47
CA ASP A 52 -13.00 2.43 0.74
C ASP A 52 -13.75 1.35 1.53
N ASP A 53 -14.51 0.51 0.82
CA ASP A 53 -15.21 -0.66 1.38
C ASP A 53 -14.21 -1.70 1.89
N LEU A 54 -13.11 -1.93 1.17
CA LEU A 54 -12.06 -2.83 1.61
C LEU A 54 -11.41 -2.32 2.90
N LEU A 55 -11.08 -1.03 2.96
CA LEU A 55 -10.42 -0.43 4.12
C LEU A 55 -11.31 -0.44 5.36
N GLU A 56 -12.61 -0.16 5.19
CA GLU A 56 -13.62 -0.25 6.24
C GLU A 56 -13.71 -1.68 6.78
N THR A 57 -13.84 -2.66 5.88
CA THR A 57 -13.88 -4.08 6.26
C THR A 57 -12.61 -4.51 7.01
N LEU A 58 -11.42 -4.06 6.58
CA LEU A 58 -10.16 -4.40 7.27
C LEU A 58 -10.04 -3.74 8.64
N CYS A 59 -10.48 -2.48 8.76
CA CYS A 59 -10.58 -1.78 10.04
C CYS A 59 -11.41 -2.58 11.04
N GLU A 60 -12.61 -3.00 10.65
CA GLU A 60 -13.54 -3.65 11.55
C GLU A 60 -13.18 -5.12 11.83
N VAL A 61 -12.81 -5.86 10.78
CA VAL A 61 -12.65 -7.33 10.85
C VAL A 61 -11.23 -7.72 11.26
N ASN A 62 -10.21 -7.04 10.74
CA ASN A 62 -8.83 -7.50 10.86
C ASN A 62 -8.03 -6.73 11.91
N TRP A 63 -8.19 -5.41 11.97
CA TRP A 63 -7.34 -4.55 12.81
C TRP A 63 -8.03 -4.04 14.07
N GLY A 64 -9.37 -3.94 14.09
CA GLY A 64 -10.12 -3.35 15.19
C GLY A 64 -9.79 -1.88 15.44
N VAL A 65 -9.28 -1.17 14.43
CA VAL A 65 -8.91 0.25 14.52
C VAL A 65 -9.91 1.12 13.77
N ALA A 66 -9.98 2.40 14.12
CA ALA A 66 -10.80 3.35 13.38
C ALA A 66 -10.08 3.79 12.10
N LYS A 67 -10.85 4.05 11.04
CA LYS A 67 -10.31 4.53 9.76
C LYS A 67 -9.55 5.85 9.92
N ASP A 68 -9.91 6.69 10.89
CA ASP A 68 -9.18 7.93 11.22
C ASP A 68 -7.79 7.67 11.80
N ASP A 69 -7.62 6.60 12.59
CA ASP A 69 -6.36 6.22 13.23
C ASP A 69 -5.39 5.53 12.26
N LEU A 70 -5.87 5.12 11.08
CA LEU A 70 -5.03 4.51 10.05
C LEU A 70 -4.01 5.51 9.49
N THR A 71 -2.74 5.17 9.68
CA THR A 71 -1.59 5.83 9.08
C THR A 71 -1.07 5.05 7.88
N ASP A 72 -0.39 5.75 6.96
CA ASP A 72 0.24 5.11 5.81
C ASP A 72 1.30 4.07 6.24
N GLU A 73 2.02 4.34 7.33
CA GLU A 73 3.01 3.43 7.93
C GLU A 73 2.36 2.14 8.43
N PHE A 74 1.25 2.24 9.18
CA PHE A 74 0.52 1.05 9.66
C PHE A 74 0.02 0.18 8.50
N LEU A 75 -0.57 0.80 7.47
CA LEU A 75 -1.03 0.08 6.29
C LEU A 75 0.12 -0.62 5.56
N LEU A 76 1.27 0.04 5.46
CA LEU A 76 2.46 -0.55 4.87
C LEU A 76 2.94 -1.75 5.69
N GLU A 77 3.02 -1.65 7.01
CA GLU A 77 3.38 -2.77 7.89
C GLU A 77 2.45 -3.97 7.69
N GLN A 78 1.14 -3.74 7.55
CA GLN A 78 0.17 -4.82 7.30
C GLN A 78 0.38 -5.48 5.93
N ILE A 79 0.64 -4.69 4.88
CA ILE A 79 0.99 -5.22 3.55
C ILE A 79 2.27 -6.05 3.63
N HIS A 80 3.30 -5.53 4.30
CA HIS A 80 4.56 -6.25 4.51
C HIS A 80 4.33 -7.54 5.31
N ALA A 81 3.52 -7.52 6.37
CA ALA A 81 3.20 -8.70 7.14
C ALA A 81 2.52 -9.79 6.29
N ILE A 82 1.58 -9.45 5.41
CA ILE A 82 0.88 -10.43 4.55
C ILE A 82 1.80 -10.98 3.46
N THR A 83 2.66 -10.12 2.91
CA THR A 83 3.61 -10.49 1.86
C THR A 83 4.80 -11.30 2.40
N ASP A 84 5.30 -10.96 3.59
CA ASP A 84 6.44 -11.59 4.28
C ASP A 84 6.06 -12.86 5.07
N SER A 85 4.84 -12.94 5.61
CA SER A 85 4.34 -14.03 6.48
C SER A 85 4.59 -15.45 5.95
N TYR A 86 4.77 -15.66 4.63
CA TYR A 86 5.05 -16.99 4.08
C TYR A 86 6.53 -17.37 4.07
N GLN A 87 7.46 -16.43 4.16
CA GLN A 87 8.89 -16.75 4.21
C GLN A 87 9.25 -17.46 5.52
N ASN A 88 8.51 -17.23 6.61
CA ASN A 88 8.78 -17.89 7.90
C ASN A 88 8.06 -19.23 8.09
N ARG A 89 7.36 -19.75 7.05
CA ARG A 89 6.76 -21.09 7.07
C ARG A 89 7.41 -22.06 6.08
N ALA A 90 8.57 -21.70 5.54
CA ALA A 90 9.51 -22.66 4.98
C ALA A 90 10.16 -23.42 6.15
N VAL A 91 9.40 -24.35 6.71
CA VAL A 91 9.92 -25.42 7.56
C VAL A 91 10.95 -26.19 6.72
N PRO A 92 12.17 -26.44 7.20
CA PRO A 92 13.10 -27.30 6.50
C PRO A 92 12.56 -28.73 6.51
N GLU A 93 12.41 -29.35 5.33
CA GLU A 93 12.47 -30.81 5.19
C GLU A 93 13.90 -31.22 4.81
#